data_AF-A0A7S1DVV9-F1
#
_entry.id   AF-A0A7S1DVV9-F1
#
_cell.length_a   1.000
_cell.length_b   1.000
_cell.length_c   1.000
_cell.angle_alpha   90.00
_cell.angle_beta   90.00
_cell.angle_gamma   90.00
#
_symmetry.space_group_name_H-M   'P 1'
#
loop_
_entity.id
_entity.type
_entity.pdbx_description
1 polymer ?
#
loop_
_entity_poly.entity_id
_entity_poly.type
_entity_poly.pdbx_seq_one_letter_code
_entity_poly.pdbx_strand_id
1 'polypeptide(L)'
;ADGQKVFLHPLSMRCLLEEYGDYGKLPREVQGKVVDLMHCVQSEETRKRHRPLEHLPLSCEFLLAEVDMLSLVSKDVMRVFAPKFKERADARRKQDKRDAQARVRAEREEERRKKGAPPPEDLLSGPSLMQSMATAQNDMDEDALVRMLTSEALSPPLSAPL
;
A
#
# COMPACT_ATOMS: atom_id res chain seq x y z
N ALA A 1 -24.59 -21.42 8.84
CA ALA A 1 -23.27 -21.31 9.48
C ALA A 1 -22.24 -21.74 8.45
N ASP A 2 -21.35 -20.83 8.05
CA ASP A 2 -20.63 -20.92 6.77
C ASP A 2 -19.33 -21.74 6.83
N GLY A 3 -19.19 -22.62 7.83
CA GLY A 3 -18.03 -23.52 7.99
C GLY A 3 -16.70 -22.82 8.30
N GLN A 4 -16.72 -21.53 8.64
CA GLN A 4 -15.51 -20.76 8.95
C GLN A 4 -14.82 -21.30 10.20
N LYS A 5 -13.50 -21.52 10.10
CA LYS A 5 -12.68 -22.00 11.22
C LYS A 5 -12.17 -20.81 12.03
N VAL A 6 -12.63 -20.68 13.26
CA VAL A 6 -12.25 -19.58 14.16
C VAL A 6 -11.66 -20.17 15.44
N PHE A 7 -10.46 -19.72 15.81
CA PHE A 7 -9.75 -20.17 16.99
C PHE A 7 -9.36 -18.99 17.86
N LEU A 8 -9.15 -19.22 19.16
CA LEU A 8 -8.72 -18.17 20.08
C LEU A 8 -7.29 -17.72 19.75
N HIS A 9 -7.06 -16.41 19.74
CA HIS A 9 -5.74 -15.85 19.49
C HIS A 9 -4.73 -16.28 20.58
N PRO A 10 -3.48 -16.65 20.23
CA PRO A 10 -2.49 -17.14 21.20
C PRO A 10 -2.16 -16.16 22.35
N LEU A 11 -2.32 -14.85 22.12
CA LEU A 11 -2.17 -13.86 23.20
C LEU A 11 -3.27 -13.99 24.25
N SER A 12 -4.52 -14.14 23.83
CA SER A 12 -5.67 -14.36 24.72
C SER A 12 -5.54 -15.70 25.45
N MET A 13 -5.10 -16.76 24.76
CA MET A 13 -4.84 -18.06 25.39
C MET A 13 -3.75 -17.97 26.47
N ARG A 14 -2.62 -17.28 26.21
CA ARG A 14 -1.58 -17.06 27.23
C ARG A 14 -2.08 -16.26 28.43
N CYS A 15 -2.95 -15.28 28.19
CA CYS A 15 -3.57 -14.51 29.27
C CYS A 15 -4.49 -15.37 30.14
N LEU A 16 -5.26 -16.29 29.53
CA LEU A 16 -6.06 -17.28 30.28
C LEU A 16 -5.17 -18.24 31.07
N LEU A 17 -4.10 -18.75 30.46
CA LEU A 17 -3.18 -19.66 31.15
C LEU A 17 -2.47 -19.00 32.33
N GLU A 18 -2.20 -17.70 32.27
CA GLU A 18 -1.65 -16.98 33.43
C GLU A 18 -2.66 -16.90 34.59
N GLU A 19 -3.94 -16.69 34.28
CA GLU A 19 -5.01 -16.60 35.30
C GLU A 19 -5.34 -17.97 35.92
N TYR A 20 -5.46 -19.01 35.09
CA TYR A 20 -5.91 -20.35 35.52
C TYR A 20 -4.74 -21.31 35.81
N GLY A 21 -3.52 -20.96 35.37
CA GLY A 21 -2.28 -21.70 35.58
C GLY A 21 -2.00 -22.80 34.56
N ASP A 22 -2.99 -23.62 34.22
CA ASP A 22 -2.79 -24.75 33.29
C ASP A 22 -4.07 -25.06 32.49
N TYR A 23 -3.91 -25.79 31.38
CA TYR A 23 -5.00 -26.16 30.47
C TYR A 23 -6.12 -26.96 31.17
N GLY A 24 -5.78 -27.79 32.16
CA GLY A 24 -6.76 -28.57 32.92
C GLY A 24 -7.64 -27.74 33.87
N LYS A 25 -7.25 -26.50 34.16
CA LYS A 25 -7.98 -25.59 35.05
C LYS A 25 -8.77 -24.53 34.28
N LEU A 26 -8.67 -24.51 32.95
CA LEU A 26 -9.44 -23.61 32.12
C LEU A 26 -10.94 -23.91 32.27
N PRO A 27 -11.78 -22.87 32.32
CA PRO A 27 -13.22 -23.07 32.30
C PRO A 27 -13.64 -23.73 30.99
N ARG A 28 -14.71 -24.53 31.04
CA ARG A 28 -15.26 -25.20 29.86
C ARG A 28 -15.68 -24.20 28.78
N GLU A 29 -16.18 -23.04 29.20
CA GLU A 29 -16.66 -21.98 28.33
C GLU A 29 -16.22 -20.62 28.87
N VAL A 30 -15.87 -19.71 27.95
CA VAL A 30 -15.59 -18.30 28.23
C VAL A 30 -16.47 -17.44 27.33
N GLN A 31 -16.95 -16.32 27.85
CA GLN A 31 -17.76 -15.36 27.11
C GLN A 31 -17.08 -14.00 27.14
N GLY A 32 -16.86 -13.42 25.96
CA GLY A 32 -16.21 -12.13 25.85
C GLY A 32 -16.47 -11.50 24.48
N LYS A 33 -16.19 -10.20 24.39
CA LYS A 33 -16.33 -9.44 23.14
C LYS A 33 -15.14 -9.72 22.24
N VAL A 34 -15.38 -10.04 20.98
CA VAL A 34 -14.32 -10.13 19.97
C VAL A 34 -13.85 -8.72 19.61
N VAL A 35 -12.56 -8.46 19.80
CA VAL A 35 -11.90 -7.18 19.51
C VAL A 35 -11.37 -7.17 18.09
N ASP A 36 -10.83 -8.29 17.63
CA ASP A 36 -10.17 -8.40 16.33
C ASP A 36 -10.24 -9.84 15.80
N LEU A 37 -10.22 -9.97 14.47
CA LEU A 37 -10.19 -11.24 13.75
C LEU A 37 -9.04 -11.20 12.76
N MET A 38 -7.98 -11.94 13.07
CA MET A 38 -6.81 -12.04 12.21
C MET A 38 -6.97 -13.21 11.25
N HIS A 39 -7.05 -12.92 9.95
CA HIS A 39 -7.03 -13.95 8.91
C HIS A 39 -5.64 -14.58 8.81
N CYS A 40 -5.60 -15.90 8.70
CA CYS A 40 -4.40 -16.70 8.59
C CYS A 40 -4.59 -17.81 7.57
N VAL A 41 -3.51 -18.12 6.87
CA VAL A 41 -3.41 -19.30 6.00
C VAL A 41 -2.38 -20.23 6.60
N GLN A 42 -2.73 -21.51 6.75
CA GLN A 42 -1.82 -22.49 7.32
C GLN A 42 -0.65 -22.76 6.36
N SER A 43 0.54 -22.35 6.74
CA SER A 43 1.82 -22.67 6.14
C SER A 43 2.64 -23.57 7.07
N GLU A 44 3.78 -24.09 6.60
CA GLU A 44 4.69 -24.84 7.47
C GLU A 44 5.18 -24.01 8.66
N GLU A 45 5.36 -22.71 8.45
CA GLU A 45 5.84 -21.78 9.46
C GLU A 45 4.76 -21.52 10.53
N THR A 46 3.51 -21.27 10.12
CA THR A 46 2.40 -21.09 11.08
C THR A 46 2.07 -22.38 11.80
N ARG A 47 2.23 -23.54 11.15
CA ARG A 47 2.03 -24.86 11.78
C ARG A 47 3.01 -25.09 12.93
N LYS A 48 4.29 -24.72 12.73
CA LYS A 48 5.32 -24.78 13.78
C LYS A 48 5.02 -23.80 14.94
N ARG A 49 4.52 -22.61 14.64
CA ARG A 49 4.17 -21.58 15.65
C ARG A 49 2.91 -21.91 16.43
N HIS A 50 1.89 -22.44 15.77
CA HIS A 50 0.58 -22.75 16.34
C HIS A 50 0.37 -24.25 16.41
N ARG A 51 1.22 -24.92 17.21
CA ARG A 51 1.19 -26.38 17.36
C ARG A 51 -0.19 -26.97 17.68
N PRO A 52 -1.06 -26.34 18.50
CA PRO A 52 -2.42 -26.84 18.70
C PRO A 52 -3.27 -26.90 17.42
N LEU A 53 -2.94 -26.10 16.41
CA LEU A 53 -3.63 -26.04 15.12
C LEU A 53 -2.93 -26.88 14.04
N GLU A 54 -1.98 -27.74 14.42
CA GLU A 54 -1.22 -28.57 13.47
C GLU A 54 -2.09 -29.56 12.69
N HIS A 55 -3.25 -29.92 13.23
CA HIS A 55 -4.26 -30.77 12.59
C HIS A 55 -4.90 -30.13 11.36
N LEU A 56 -4.78 -28.81 11.19
CA LEU A 56 -5.28 -28.13 9.98
C LEU A 56 -4.38 -28.46 8.78
N PRO A 57 -4.96 -28.78 7.61
CA PRO A 57 -4.20 -28.96 6.38
C PRO A 57 -3.41 -27.69 6.02
N LEU A 58 -2.29 -27.86 5.32
CA LEU A 58 -1.61 -26.74 4.66
C LEU A 58 -2.56 -26.06 3.67
N SER A 59 -2.38 -24.76 3.43
CA SER A 59 -3.28 -23.88 2.66
C SER A 59 -4.68 -23.67 3.24
N CYS A 60 -5.00 -24.28 4.39
CA CYS A 60 -6.27 -24.03 5.05
C CYS A 60 -6.34 -22.59 5.58
N GLU A 61 -7.41 -21.88 5.25
CA GLU A 61 -7.71 -20.58 5.85
C GLU A 61 -8.41 -20.75 7.20
N PHE A 62 -8.05 -19.90 8.16
CA PHE A 62 -8.66 -19.83 9.48
C PHE A 62 -8.53 -18.41 10.06
N LEU A 63 -9.34 -18.11 11.07
CA LEU A 63 -9.31 -16.85 11.79
C LEU A 63 -8.80 -17.06 13.21
N LEU A 64 -7.99 -16.12 13.69
CA LEU A 64 -7.62 -16.01 15.10
C LEU A 64 -8.36 -14.85 15.74
N ALA A 65 -9.23 -15.16 16.70
CA ALA A 65 -10.06 -14.21 17.41
C ALA A 65 -9.34 -13.67 18.66
N GLU A 66 -9.07 -12.37 18.67
CA GLU A 66 -8.66 -11.64 19.86
C GLU A 66 -9.93 -11.28 20.65
N VAL A 67 -10.00 -11.71 21.91
CA VAL A 67 -11.14 -11.46 22.80
C VAL A 67 -10.72 -10.44 23.87
N ASP A 68 -11.66 -9.59 24.26
CA ASP A 68 -11.49 -8.67 25.39
C ASP A 68 -11.30 -9.47 26.68
N MET A 69 -10.07 -9.41 27.21
CA MET A 69 -9.69 -10.14 28.40
C MET A 69 -10.05 -9.40 29.70
N LEU A 70 -10.46 -8.12 29.65
CA LEU A 70 -10.70 -7.30 30.85
C LEU A 70 -11.75 -7.88 31.79
N SER A 71 -12.76 -8.55 31.23
CA SER A 71 -13.82 -9.22 31.99
C SER A 71 -13.54 -10.69 32.29
N LEU A 72 -12.45 -11.25 31.76
CA LEU A 72 -12.14 -12.69 31.83
C LEU A 72 -11.00 -13.03 32.79
N VAL A 73 -10.14 -12.06 33.11
CA VAL A 73 -8.99 -12.24 33.99
C VAL A 73 -8.91 -11.16 35.07
N SER A 74 -8.14 -11.44 36.11
CA SER A 74 -7.84 -10.48 37.17
C SER A 74 -7.09 -9.26 36.66
N LYS A 75 -7.19 -8.15 37.41
CA LYS A 75 -6.49 -6.89 37.09
C LYS A 75 -4.97 -7.02 37.11
N ASP A 76 -4.44 -7.96 37.90
CA ASP A 76 -3.00 -8.18 38.02
C ASP A 76 -2.45 -8.88 36.78
N VAL A 77 -3.11 -9.96 36.32
CA VAL A 77 -2.77 -10.61 35.04
C VAL A 77 -2.94 -9.63 33.89
N MET A 78 -4.04 -8.88 33.86
CA MET A 78 -4.25 -7.87 32.83
C MET A 78 -3.11 -6.83 32.78
N ARG A 79 -2.56 -6.41 33.92
CA ARG A 79 -1.46 -5.43 33.96
C ARG A 79 -0.23 -5.91 33.19
N VAL A 80 0.05 -7.22 33.23
CA VAL A 80 1.17 -7.85 32.52
C VAL A 80 0.93 -7.91 31.01
N PHE A 81 -0.31 -8.19 30.58
CA PHE A 81 -0.65 -8.40 29.17
C PHE A 81 -1.17 -7.15 28.45
N ALA A 82 -1.68 -6.15 29.16
CA ALA A 82 -2.14 -4.87 28.64
C ALA A 82 -1.19 -4.21 27.62
N PRO A 83 0.14 -4.14 27.83
CA PRO A 83 1.03 -3.53 26.83
C PRO A 83 1.01 -4.29 25.49
N LYS A 84 0.89 -5.63 25.51
CA LYS A 84 0.83 -6.45 24.29
C LYS A 84 -0.46 -6.27 23.52
N PHE A 85 -1.60 -6.17 24.23
CA PHE A 85 -2.89 -5.86 23.60
C PHE A 85 -2.91 -4.43 23.03
N LYS A 86 -2.32 -3.48 23.76
CA LYS A 86 -2.20 -2.08 23.31
C LYS A 86 -1.34 -1.98 22.04
N GLU A 87 -0.20 -2.65 21.99
CA GLU A 87 0.66 -2.68 20.80
C GLU A 87 -0.10 -3.19 19.56
N ARG A 88 -0.92 -4.24 19.72
CA ARG A 88 -1.78 -4.74 18.63
C ARG A 88 -2.85 -3.74 18.24
N ALA A 89 -3.52 -3.11 19.21
CA ALA A 89 -4.52 -2.09 18.93
C ALA A 89 -3.93 -0.87 18.20
N ASP A 90 -2.73 -0.44 18.60
CA ASP A 90 -2.00 0.66 17.96
C ASP A 90 -1.56 0.28 16.53
N ALA A 91 -1.10 -0.96 16.33
CA ALA A 91 -0.77 -1.48 15.01
C ALA A 91 -1.99 -1.51 14.07
N ARG A 92 -3.15 -1.97 14.56
CA ARG A 92 -4.43 -1.92 13.82
C ARG A 92 -4.80 -0.49 13.43
N ARG A 93 -4.83 0.43 14.41
CA ARG A 93 -5.16 1.83 14.15
C ARG A 93 -4.20 2.48 13.14
N LYS A 94 -2.91 2.15 13.20
CA LYS A 94 -1.91 2.64 12.24
C LYS A 94 -2.16 2.08 10.85
N GLN A 95 -2.51 0.80 10.73
CA GLN A 95 -2.83 0.16 9.47
C GLN A 95 -4.09 0.75 8.86
N ASP A 96 -5.17 0.90 9.62
CA ASP A 96 -6.42 1.52 9.17
C ASP A 96 -6.20 2.93 8.63
N LYS A 97 -5.37 3.73 9.33
CA LYS A 97 -5.01 5.08 8.87
C LYS A 97 -4.26 5.05 7.54
N ARG A 98 -3.33 4.10 7.35
CA ARG A 98 -2.59 3.95 6.10
C ARG A 98 -3.50 3.54 4.96
N ASP A 99 -4.40 2.58 5.21
CA ASP A 99 -5.33 2.08 4.20
C ASP A 99 -6.35 3.14 3.81
N ALA A 100 -6.86 3.93 4.77
CA ALA A 100 -7.71 5.08 4.48
C ALA A 100 -6.98 6.14 3.62
N GLN A 101 -5.72 6.45 3.93
CA GLN A 101 -4.93 7.39 3.13
C GLN A 101 -4.64 6.85 1.72
N ALA A 102 -4.37 5.56 1.58
CA ALA A 102 -4.15 4.91 0.29
C ALA A 102 -5.41 4.95 -0.58
N ARG A 103 -6.59 4.70 0.01
CA ARG A 103 -7.88 4.79 -0.69
C ARG A 103 -8.13 6.19 -1.24
N VAL A 104 -7.97 7.23 -0.41
CA VAL A 104 -8.14 8.62 -0.83
C VAL A 104 -7.16 9.00 -1.95
N ARG A 105 -5.91 8.50 -1.91
CA ARG A 105 -4.94 8.73 -2.99
C ARG A 105 -5.33 8.04 -4.29
N ALA A 106 -5.75 6.78 -4.21
CA ALA A 106 -6.18 6.00 -5.37
C ALA A 106 -7.42 6.64 -6.04
N GLU A 107 -8.40 7.09 -5.25
CA GLU A 107 -9.59 7.81 -5.74
C GLU A 107 -9.21 9.12 -6.45
N ARG A 108 -8.31 9.92 -5.86
CA ARG A 108 -7.82 11.16 -6.48
C ARG A 108 -7.08 10.90 -7.79
N GLU A 109 -6.27 9.85 -7.85
CA GLU A 109 -5.55 9.47 -9.07
C GLU A 109 -6.50 8.99 -10.16
N GLU A 110 -7.51 8.20 -9.81
CA GLU A 110 -8.55 7.76 -10.73
C GLU A 110 -9.36 8.94 -11.26
N GLU A 111 -9.75 9.90 -10.41
CA GLU A 111 -10.39 11.14 -10.83
C GLU A 111 -9.51 11.96 -11.77
N ARG A 112 -8.21 12.10 -11.48
CA ARG A 112 -7.25 12.78 -12.35
C ARG A 112 -7.16 12.11 -13.72
N ARG A 113 -7.14 10.78 -13.74
CA ARG A 113 -7.14 9.99 -14.99
C ARG A 113 -8.43 10.20 -15.79
N LYS A 114 -9.58 10.29 -15.12
CA LYS A 114 -10.90 10.51 -15.75
C LYS A 114 -11.08 11.94 -16.26
N LYS A 115 -10.59 12.95 -15.53
CA LYS A 115 -10.73 14.38 -15.86
C LYS A 115 -9.72 14.85 -16.94
N GLY A 116 -8.77 13.99 -17.35
CA GLY A 116 -7.65 14.37 -18.18
C GLY A 116 -6.58 15.12 -17.36
N ALA A 117 -5.31 15.01 -17.75
CA ALA A 117 -4.21 15.62 -17.01
C ALA A 117 -4.40 17.15 -16.95
N PRO A 118 -4.44 17.78 -15.75
CA PRO A 118 -4.26 19.23 -15.67
C PRO A 118 -2.87 19.57 -16.25
N PRO A 119 -2.75 20.66 -17.03
CA PRO A 119 -1.46 21.06 -17.58
C PRO A 119 -0.45 21.23 -16.43
N PRO A 120 0.81 20.80 -16.60
CA PRO A 120 1.80 20.84 -15.54
C PRO A 120 1.88 22.24 -14.94
N GLU A 121 1.83 22.30 -13.61
CA GLU A 121 1.77 23.50 -12.77
C GLU A 121 3.04 24.37 -12.89
N ASP A 122 4.04 23.87 -13.62
CA ASP A 122 5.30 24.55 -13.94
C ASP A 122 5.16 25.71 -14.95
N LEU A 123 3.98 25.91 -15.55
CA LEU A 123 3.74 27.05 -16.47
C LEU A 123 3.53 28.40 -15.78
N LEU A 124 3.34 28.45 -14.46
CA LEU A 124 3.16 29.70 -13.73
C LEU A 124 4.47 30.26 -13.15
N SER A 125 5.57 29.50 -13.21
CA SER A 125 6.90 29.94 -12.75
C SER A 125 8.04 29.63 -13.72
N GLY A 126 7.74 29.16 -14.93
CA GLY A 126 8.69 29.02 -16.04
C GLY A 126 8.57 30.16 -17.06
N PRO A 127 9.59 30.41 -17.88
CA PRO A 127 9.53 31.43 -18.91
C PRO A 127 8.32 31.18 -19.83
N SER A 128 7.57 32.25 -20.11
CA SER A 128 6.35 32.21 -20.92
C SER A 128 6.55 31.42 -22.22
N LEU A 129 5.51 30.72 -22.69
CA LEU A 129 5.50 30.02 -23.99
C LEU A 129 5.95 30.94 -25.15
N MET A 130 5.72 32.26 -25.03
CA MET A 130 6.22 33.28 -25.96
C MET A 130 7.74 33.46 -25.91
N GLN A 131 8.35 33.34 -24.73
CA GLN A 131 9.80 33.44 -24.53
C GLN A 131 10.54 32.21 -25.07
N SER A 132 9.93 31.02 -24.93
CA SER A 132 10.46 29.78 -25.50
C SER A 132 10.33 29.76 -27.03
N MET A 133 9.26 30.34 -27.58
CA MET A 133 9.13 30.57 -29.03
C MET A 133 10.13 31.62 -29.56
N ALA A 134 10.39 32.69 -28.81
CA ALA A 134 11.35 33.71 -29.19
C ALA A 134 12.81 33.20 -29.22
N THR A 135 13.19 32.32 -28.29
CA THR A 135 14.51 31.67 -28.31
C THR A 135 14.68 30.72 -29.49
N ALA A 136 13.61 30.00 -29.89
CA ALA A 136 13.65 29.13 -31.06
C ALA A 136 13.70 29.90 -32.40
N GLN A 137 13.36 31.20 -32.39
CA GLN A 137 13.45 32.06 -33.57
C GLN A 137 14.87 32.55 -33.87
N ASN A 138 15.81 32.42 -32.91
CA ASN A 138 17.14 33.00 -33.00
C ASN A 138 18.26 31.99 -33.35
N ASP A 139 17.91 30.71 -33.57
CA ASP A 139 18.82 29.66 -34.07
C ASP A 139 18.65 29.44 -35.59
N MET A 140 18.69 30.52 -36.38
CA MET A 140 19.15 30.41 -37.77
C MET A 140 20.61 30.87 -37.80
N ASP A 141 21.52 29.91 -37.79
CA ASP A 141 22.96 30.12 -37.92
C ASP A 141 23.29 30.91 -39.20
N GLU A 142 23.93 32.08 -39.04
CA GLU A 142 24.51 32.93 -40.11
C GLU A 142 25.42 32.12 -41.06
N ASP A 143 26.02 31.03 -40.58
CA ASP A 143 26.88 30.13 -41.35
C ASP A 143 26.14 29.42 -42.50
N ALA A 144 24.83 29.18 -42.36
CA ALA A 144 24.01 28.58 -43.42
C ALA A 144 23.67 29.58 -44.55
N LEU A 145 23.55 30.87 -44.22
CA LEU A 145 23.21 31.93 -45.17
C LEU A 145 24.39 32.24 -46.11
N VAL A 146 25.63 32.23 -45.60
CA VAL A 146 26.85 32.47 -46.38
C VAL A 146 27.10 31.37 -47.42
N ARG A 147 26.77 30.12 -47.08
CA ARG A 147 26.87 28.98 -48.03
C ARG A 147 25.84 29.05 -49.14
N MET A 148 24.70 29.70 -48.90
CA MET A 148 23.62 29.86 -49.88
C MET A 148 23.85 31.07 -50.82
N LEU A 149 24.54 32.11 -50.35
CA LEU A 149 24.76 33.35 -51.12
C LEU A 149 25.99 33.33 -52.04
N THR A 150 26.87 32.32 -51.95
CA THR A 150 28.15 32.30 -52.69
C THR A 150 28.17 31.42 -53.94
N SER A 151 27.06 30.80 -54.36
CA SER A 151 27.01 30.08 -55.64
C SER A 151 26.46 30.97 -56.77
N GLU A 152 27.33 31.76 -57.40
CA GLU A 152 26.99 32.54 -58.60
C GLU A 152 27.58 31.89 -59.87
N ALA A 153 26.66 31.42 -60.70
CA ALA A 153 26.61 31.37 -62.17
C ALA A 153 27.78 30.80 -63.00
N LEU A 154 27.46 29.79 -63.83
CA LEU A 154 27.49 29.99 -65.30
C LEU A 154 26.63 28.95 -66.05
N SER A 155 25.58 29.43 -66.67
CA SER A 155 25.03 28.90 -67.94
C SER A 155 25.28 30.01 -69.00
N PRO A 156 25.18 29.83 -70.33
CA PRO A 156 24.87 28.67 -71.19
C PRO A 156 25.94 28.58 -72.36
N PRO A 157 25.71 28.16 -73.65
CA PRO A 157 24.60 28.51 -74.54
C PRO A 157 23.94 27.36 -75.33
N LEU A 158 22.76 27.73 -75.85
CA LEU A 158 21.85 27.03 -76.74
C LEU A 158 22.31 26.93 -78.21
N SER A 159 21.59 26.05 -78.93
CA SER A 159 21.38 25.91 -80.39
C SER A 159 22.29 24.88 -81.09
N ALA A 160 21.83 24.02 -82.00
CA ALA A 160 20.77 24.21 -82.99
C ALA A 160 20.24 22.86 -83.57
N PRO A 161 19.27 22.85 -84.51
CA PRO A 161 18.28 21.79 -84.74
C PRO A 161 18.47 20.91 -86.00
N LEU A 162 17.48 19.99 -86.17
CA LEU A 162 17.16 19.03 -87.24
C LEU A 162 17.91 17.70 -87.26
#